data_AF-A0A7Y2MGA7-F1
#
_entry.id   AF-A0A7Y2MGA7-F1
#
_cell.length_a   1.000
_cell.length_b   1.000
_cell.length_c   1.000
_cell.angle_alpha   90.00
_cell.angle_beta   90.00
_cell.angle_gamma   90.00
#
_symmetry.space_group_name_H-M   'P 1'
#
loop_
_entity.id
_entity.type
_entity.pdbx_description
1 polymer ?
#
loop_
_entity_poly.entity_id
_entity_poly.type
_entity_poly.pdbx_seq_one_letter_code
_entity_poly.pdbx_strand_id
1 'polypeptide(L)'
;MLGPQHRRLDAFKLRLFKNRNRTPVDIEIAIHPILEGVLATHKVTALTHLVTEFGKPFSVKGLGNRISDWWRQAGMPHLTSHSVRKGLATNVARNEATDNMLEAMFGWKDAKTSKIYTRDANRARLARMAVGKINWDGIGTKLLPAADGTDG
;
A
#
# COMPACT_ATOMS: atom_id res chain seq x y z
N MET A 1 -11.36 -6.67 -14.57
CA MET A 1 -10.09 -6.13 -15.11
C MET A 1 -10.26 -4.64 -15.31
N LEU A 2 -9.20 -3.86 -15.09
CA LEU A 2 -9.22 -2.41 -15.29
C LEU A 2 -9.12 -2.06 -16.78
N GLY A 3 -9.69 -0.92 -17.15
CA GLY A 3 -9.78 -0.43 -18.52
C GLY A 3 -10.19 1.05 -18.54
N PRO A 4 -10.17 1.69 -19.73
CA PRO A 4 -10.43 3.13 -19.87
C PRO A 4 -11.72 3.61 -19.20
N GLN A 5 -12.77 2.79 -19.20
CA GLN A 5 -14.06 3.08 -18.58
C GLN A 5 -14.00 3.31 -17.06
N HIS A 6 -12.94 2.86 -16.39
CA HIS A 6 -12.72 3.07 -14.97
C HIS A 6 -11.94 4.36 -14.67
N ARG A 7 -11.33 4.98 -15.67
CA ARG A 7 -10.52 6.19 -15.49
C ARG A 7 -11.41 7.41 -15.31
N ARG A 8 -11.06 8.27 -14.36
CA ARG A 8 -11.68 9.57 -14.07
C ARG A 8 -10.56 10.57 -13.89
N LEU A 9 -10.24 11.31 -14.96
CA LEU A 9 -9.10 12.24 -14.99
C LEU A 9 -7.79 11.57 -14.54
N ASP A 10 -7.36 11.88 -13.32
CA ASP A 10 -6.14 11.45 -12.64
C ASP A 10 -6.34 10.24 -11.70
N ALA A 11 -7.53 9.64 -11.66
CA ALA A 11 -7.86 8.51 -10.79
C ALA A 11 -8.49 7.33 -11.53
N PHE A 12 -8.42 6.15 -10.93
CA PHE A 12 -9.25 5.00 -11.27
C PHE A 12 -10.36 4.83 -10.24
N LYS A 13 -11.62 4.78 -10.71
CA LYS A 13 -12.80 4.47 -9.91
C LYS A 13 -13.32 3.08 -10.26
N LEU A 14 -13.44 2.22 -9.25
CA LEU A 14 -13.90 0.84 -9.45
C LEU A 14 -14.59 0.25 -8.21
N ARG A 15 -15.51 -0.67 -8.46
CA ARG A 15 -16.08 -1.55 -7.43
C ARG A 15 -15.19 -2.76 -7.22
N LEU A 16 -14.82 -3.05 -5.97
CA LEU A 16 -14.07 -4.25 -5.64
C LEU A 16 -14.90 -5.50 -5.94
N PHE A 17 -14.27 -6.50 -6.56
CA PHE A 17 -14.95 -7.75 -6.93
C PHE A 17 -15.35 -8.57 -5.70
N LYS A 18 -14.45 -8.65 -4.70
CA LYS A 18 -14.68 -9.40 -3.46
C LYS A 18 -15.85 -8.78 -2.70
N ASN A 19 -16.80 -9.63 -2.27
CA ASN A 19 -17.99 -9.25 -1.53
C ASN A 19 -18.93 -8.25 -2.22
N ARG A 20 -18.80 -8.03 -3.55
CA ARG A 20 -19.61 -7.05 -4.29
C ARG A 20 -21.13 -7.27 -4.18
N ASN A 21 -21.56 -8.52 -4.00
CA ASN A 21 -22.98 -8.88 -3.88
C ASN A 21 -23.53 -8.75 -2.45
N ARG A 22 -22.66 -8.63 -1.43
CA ARG A 22 -23.05 -8.60 -0.02
C ARG A 22 -22.74 -7.27 0.64
N THR A 23 -21.51 -6.79 0.49
CA THR A 23 -21.01 -5.57 1.11
C THR A 23 -20.14 -4.81 0.11
N PRO A 24 -20.75 -4.22 -0.94
CA PRO A 24 -20.01 -3.54 -2.00
C PRO A 24 -19.07 -2.47 -1.42
N VAL A 25 -17.91 -2.36 -2.05
CA VAL A 25 -16.88 -1.36 -1.74
C VAL A 25 -16.48 -0.72 -3.06
N ASP A 26 -16.70 0.58 -3.16
CA ASP A 26 -16.16 1.38 -4.24
C ASP A 26 -14.89 2.05 -3.75
N ILE A 27 -13.90 2.08 -4.62
CA ILE A 27 -12.62 2.73 -4.36
C ILE A 27 -12.31 3.69 -5.49
N GLU A 28 -11.62 4.75 -5.13
CA GLU A 28 -11.07 5.75 -6.03
C GLU A 28 -9.59 5.90 -5.69
N ILE A 29 -8.73 5.52 -6.63
CA ILE A 29 -7.28 5.49 -6.43
C ILE A 29 -6.62 6.41 -7.44
N ALA A 30 -5.88 7.40 -6.95
CA ALA A 30 -5.06 8.28 -7.78
C ALA A 30 -4.04 7.47 -8.60
N ILE A 31 -3.87 7.84 -9.87
CA ILE A 31 -2.93 7.22 -10.78
C ILE A 31 -1.55 7.79 -10.48
N HIS A 32 -0.63 6.93 -10.05
CA HIS A 32 0.76 7.33 -9.82
C HIS A 32 1.41 7.80 -11.14
N PRO A 33 2.25 8.86 -11.14
CA PRO A 33 2.84 9.40 -12.38
C PRO A 33 3.60 8.37 -13.23
N ILE A 34 4.28 7.41 -12.60
CA ILE A 34 4.93 6.30 -13.31
C ILE A 34 3.90 5.43 -14.05
N LEU A 35 2.78 5.10 -13.39
CA LEU A 35 1.71 4.33 -14.04
C LEU A 35 1.09 5.14 -15.18
N GLU A 36 0.92 6.44 -15.00
CA GLU A 36 0.43 7.33 -16.05
C GLU A 36 1.34 7.32 -17.28
N GLY A 37 2.65 7.48 -17.09
CA GLY A 37 3.63 7.43 -18.17
C GLY A 37 3.62 6.10 -18.92
N VAL A 38 3.52 4.97 -18.20
CA VAL A 38 3.40 3.64 -18.82
C VAL A 38 2.08 3.47 -19.57
N LEU A 39 0.96 3.98 -19.03
CA LEU A 39 -0.31 3.91 -19.74
C LEU A 39 -0.29 4.74 -21.03
N ALA A 40 0.41 5.88 -21.04
CA ALA A 40 0.56 6.73 -22.22
C ALA A 40 1.38 6.07 -23.34
N THR A 41 2.32 5.17 -23.02
CA THR A 41 3.15 4.49 -24.03
C THR A 41 2.42 3.34 -24.74
N HIS A 42 1.25 2.92 -24.25
CA HIS A 42 0.50 1.80 -24.78
C HIS A 42 -0.86 2.24 -25.32
N LYS A 43 -1.07 2.07 -26.63
CA LYS A 43 -2.40 2.28 -27.23
C LYS A 43 -3.39 1.26 -26.68
N VAL A 44 -4.46 1.74 -26.06
CA VAL A 44 -5.53 0.86 -25.57
C VAL A 44 -6.46 0.52 -26.73
N THR A 45 -6.43 -0.75 -27.15
CA THR A 45 -7.23 -1.27 -28.29
C THR A 45 -8.41 -2.13 -27.85
N ALA A 46 -8.55 -2.38 -26.56
CA ALA A 46 -9.57 -3.27 -25.98
C ALA A 46 -10.29 -2.61 -24.79
N LEU A 47 -11.31 -3.29 -24.26
CA LEU A 47 -12.06 -2.86 -23.08
C LEU A 47 -11.24 -2.86 -21.77
N THR A 48 -10.01 -3.38 -21.80
CA THR A 48 -9.14 -3.52 -20.63
C THR A 48 -7.72 -3.09 -20.99
N HIS A 49 -6.98 -2.53 -20.03
CA HIS A 49 -5.59 -2.11 -20.24
C HIS A 49 -4.64 -3.30 -20.47
N LEU A 50 -4.96 -4.46 -19.89
CA LEU A 50 -4.18 -5.68 -20.01
C LEU A 50 -4.97 -6.71 -20.81
N VAL A 51 -4.35 -7.23 -21.87
CA VAL A 51 -4.88 -8.31 -22.72
C VAL A 51 -3.84 -9.41 -22.88
N THR A 52 -4.30 -10.63 -23.14
CA THR A 52 -3.46 -11.76 -23.50
C THR A 52 -2.82 -11.54 -24.87
N GLU A 53 -1.88 -12.42 -25.24
CA GLU A 53 -1.29 -12.45 -26.60
C GLU A 53 -2.33 -12.62 -27.72
N PHE A 54 -3.50 -13.18 -27.40
CA PHE A 54 -4.63 -13.30 -28.32
C PHE A 54 -5.57 -12.07 -28.34
N GLY A 55 -5.17 -10.97 -27.70
CA GLY A 55 -5.96 -9.74 -27.63
C GLY A 55 -7.22 -9.82 -26.76
N LYS A 56 -7.36 -10.86 -25.93
CA LYS A 56 -8.52 -11.04 -25.03
C LYS A 56 -8.21 -10.54 -23.63
N PRO A 57 -9.19 -10.03 -22.86
CA PRO A 57 -8.96 -9.67 -21.47
C PRO A 57 -8.47 -10.86 -20.64
N PHE A 58 -7.53 -10.63 -19.72
CA PHE A 58 -7.11 -11.68 -18.79
C PHE A 58 -8.27 -12.11 -17.86
N SER A 59 -8.31 -13.39 -17.51
CA SER A 59 -9.02 -13.85 -16.31
C SER A 59 -8.23 -13.52 -15.04
N VAL A 60 -8.87 -13.52 -13.87
CA VAL A 60 -8.18 -13.24 -12.59
C VAL A 60 -7.04 -14.23 -12.35
N LYS A 61 -7.30 -15.53 -12.55
CA LYS A 61 -6.30 -16.59 -12.43
C LYS A 61 -5.19 -16.43 -13.48
N GLY A 62 -5.56 -16.15 -14.73
CA GLY A 62 -4.61 -15.97 -15.82
C GLY A 62 -3.65 -14.82 -15.59
N LEU A 63 -4.15 -13.66 -15.14
CA LEU A 63 -3.31 -12.51 -14.81
C LEU A 63 -2.36 -12.82 -13.64
N GLY A 64 -2.85 -13.52 -12.60
CA GLY A 64 -2.03 -13.92 -11.46
C GLY A 64 -0.86 -14.81 -11.89
N ASN A 65 -1.12 -15.82 -12.72
CA ASN A 65 -0.07 -16.68 -13.27
C ASN A 65 0.93 -15.89 -14.11
N ARG A 66 0.44 -15.01 -14.99
CA ARG A 66 1.31 -14.20 -15.86
C ARG A 66 2.23 -13.29 -15.05
N ILE A 67 1.75 -12.68 -13.98
CA ILE A 67 2.57 -11.86 -13.09
C ILE A 67 3.65 -12.70 -12.39
N SER A 68 3.30 -13.90 -11.91
CA SER A 68 4.29 -14.81 -11.33
C SER A 68 5.37 -15.22 -12.33
N ASP A 69 5.01 -15.41 -13.61
CA ASP A 69 5.98 -15.71 -14.66
C ASP A 69 6.90 -14.51 -14.94
N TRP A 70 6.38 -13.27 -14.94
CA TRP A 70 7.22 -12.08 -15.03
C TRP A 70 8.21 -11.97 -13.86
N TRP A 71 7.80 -12.32 -12.64
CA TRP A 71 8.71 -12.37 -11.50
C TRP A 71 9.79 -13.43 -11.63
N ARG A 72 9.47 -14.61 -12.17
CA ARG A 72 10.47 -15.65 -12.48
C ARG A 72 11.47 -15.17 -13.53
N GLN A 73 10.99 -14.51 -14.59
CA GLN A 73 11.85 -13.93 -15.63
C GLN A 73 12.79 -12.87 -15.07
N ALA A 74 12.35 -12.11 -14.07
CA ALA A 74 13.17 -11.13 -13.35
C ALA A 74 14.11 -11.73 -12.29
N GLY A 75 14.18 -13.07 -12.16
CA GLY A 75 15.02 -13.72 -11.14
C GLY A 75 14.46 -13.64 -9.72
N MET A 76 13.17 -13.31 -9.54
CA MET A 76 12.52 -13.10 -8.25
C MET A 76 11.33 -14.07 -8.04
N PRO A 77 11.53 -15.40 -8.10
CA PRO A 77 10.44 -16.39 -8.16
C PRO A 77 9.57 -16.46 -6.89
N HIS A 78 10.03 -15.87 -5.78
CA HIS A 78 9.32 -15.81 -4.51
C HIS A 78 8.28 -14.68 -4.45
N LEU A 79 8.25 -13.79 -5.45
CA LEU A 79 7.30 -12.68 -5.53
C LEU A 79 6.01 -13.08 -6.24
N THR A 80 4.91 -12.49 -5.78
CA THR A 80 3.56 -12.66 -6.31
C THR A 80 2.83 -11.32 -6.31
N SER A 81 1.73 -11.18 -7.03
CA SER A 81 0.90 -9.95 -6.95
C SER A 81 0.46 -9.64 -5.52
N HIS A 82 0.25 -10.67 -4.69
CA HIS A 82 -0.11 -10.50 -3.28
C HIS A 82 1.06 -10.01 -2.43
N SER A 83 2.27 -10.54 -2.63
CA SER A 83 3.44 -10.07 -1.89
C SER A 83 3.80 -8.62 -2.26
N VAL A 84 3.65 -8.23 -3.52
CA VAL A 84 3.83 -6.84 -3.97
C VAL A 84 2.84 -5.91 -3.25
N ARG A 85 1.57 -6.32 -3.16
CA ARG A 85 0.55 -5.55 -2.43
C ARG A 85 0.90 -5.40 -0.95
N LYS A 86 1.36 -6.47 -0.29
CA LYS A 86 1.84 -6.41 1.10
C LYS A 86 3.05 -5.49 1.25
N GLY A 87 4.03 -5.60 0.35
CA GLY A 87 5.22 -4.77 0.36
C GLY A 87 4.89 -3.29 0.21
N LEU A 88 3.96 -2.94 -0.68
CA LEU A 88 3.47 -1.58 -0.81
C LEU A 88 2.82 -1.07 0.47
N ALA A 89 1.95 -1.86 1.11
CA ALA A 89 1.30 -1.49 2.37
C ALA A 89 2.33 -1.24 3.49
N THR A 90 3.34 -2.11 3.62
CA THR A 90 4.46 -1.93 4.55
C THR A 90 5.26 -0.66 4.23
N ASN A 91 5.56 -0.42 2.96
CA ASN A 91 6.33 0.74 2.54
C ASN A 91 5.60 2.05 2.86
N VAL A 92 4.32 2.18 2.50
CA VAL A 92 3.58 3.42 2.78
C VAL A 92 3.35 3.61 4.28
N ALA A 93 3.12 2.55 5.05
CA ALA A 93 3.01 2.64 6.51
C ALA A 93 4.31 3.12 7.18
N ARG A 94 5.47 2.68 6.68
CA ARG A 94 6.80 3.17 7.13
C ARG A 94 7.04 4.63 6.76
N ASN A 95 6.41 5.10 5.68
CA ASN A 95 6.39 6.51 5.28
C ASN A 95 5.20 7.26 5.89
N GLU A 96 4.83 6.89 7.13
CA GLU A 96 3.85 7.60 7.97
C GLU A 96 2.40 7.64 7.46
N ALA A 97 2.04 6.80 6.47
CA ALA A 97 0.65 6.66 6.09
C ALA A 97 -0.19 6.14 7.27
N THR A 98 -1.33 6.78 7.50
CA THR A 98 -2.27 6.42 8.58
C THR A 98 -3.10 5.19 8.23
N ASP A 99 -3.72 4.56 9.23
CA ASP A 99 -4.65 3.44 9.03
C ASP A 99 -5.70 3.77 7.96
N ASN A 100 -6.31 4.96 8.07
CA ASN A 100 -7.35 5.44 7.18
C ASN A 100 -6.85 5.64 5.73
N MET A 101 -5.60 6.10 5.56
CA MET A 101 -4.99 6.23 4.23
C MET A 101 -4.80 4.85 3.58
N LEU A 102 -4.32 3.85 4.34
CA LEU A 102 -4.20 2.48 3.85
C LEU A 102 -5.58 1.89 3.52
N GLU A 103 -6.57 2.11 4.39
CA GLU A 103 -7.94 1.63 4.19
C GLU A 103 -8.56 2.19 2.91
N ALA A 104 -8.40 3.50 2.67
CA ALA A 104 -8.86 4.16 1.44
C ALA A 104 -8.15 3.62 0.20
N MET A 105 -6.81 3.52 0.23
CA MET A 105 -6.01 3.07 -0.91
C MET A 105 -6.25 1.59 -1.26
N PHE A 106 -6.37 0.74 -0.24
CA PHE A 106 -6.51 -0.71 -0.43
C PHE A 106 -7.98 -1.18 -0.44
N GLY A 107 -8.94 -0.30 -0.14
CA GLY A 107 -10.35 -0.64 -0.01
C GLY A 107 -10.63 -1.63 1.13
N TRP A 108 -9.87 -1.52 2.22
CA TRP A 108 -10.09 -2.31 3.42
C TRP A 108 -11.18 -1.66 4.27
N LYS A 109 -12.19 -2.45 4.65
CA LYS A 109 -13.27 -2.00 5.55
C LYS A 109 -12.93 -2.17 7.03
N ASP A 110 -12.00 -3.07 7.33
CA ASP A 110 -11.67 -3.43 8.71
C ASP A 110 -10.27 -2.91 9.05
N ALA A 111 -10.23 -1.99 10.01
CA ALA A 111 -9.01 -1.41 10.54
C ALA A 111 -8.05 -2.45 11.14
N LYS A 112 -8.49 -3.68 11.43
CA LYS A 112 -7.58 -4.76 11.82
C LYS A 112 -6.49 -5.01 10.78
N THR A 113 -6.78 -4.84 9.49
CA THR A 113 -5.79 -5.11 8.43
C THR A 113 -4.77 -3.98 8.30
N SER A 114 -5.21 -2.72 8.27
CA SER A 114 -4.34 -1.55 8.21
C SER A 114 -3.42 -1.47 9.44
N LYS A 115 -3.97 -1.73 10.63
CA LYS A 115 -3.24 -1.75 11.90
C LYS A 115 -2.08 -2.73 11.94
N ILE A 116 -2.12 -3.84 11.19
CA ILE A 116 -0.98 -4.76 11.12
C ILE A 116 0.26 -4.06 10.58
N TYR A 117 0.10 -3.22 9.54
CA TYR A 117 1.20 -2.53 8.90
C TYR A 117 1.66 -1.30 9.70
N THR A 118 0.71 -0.50 10.19
CA THR A 118 1.03 0.76 10.87
C THR A 118 1.53 0.56 12.30
N ARG A 119 1.06 -0.46 13.03
CA ARG A 119 1.56 -0.73 14.39
C ARG A 119 3.05 -1.07 14.38
N ASP A 120 3.47 -1.93 13.46
CA ASP A 120 4.88 -2.30 13.30
C ASP A 120 5.71 -1.08 12.89
N ALA A 121 5.27 -0.37 11.83
CA ALA A 121 5.96 0.80 11.31
C ALA A 121 6.11 1.94 12.35
N ASN A 122 5.08 2.16 13.17
CA ASN A 122 5.01 3.33 14.05
C ASN A 122 5.54 3.08 15.46
N ARG A 123 5.77 1.82 15.86
CA ARG A 123 6.05 1.47 17.27
C ARG A 123 7.17 2.30 17.89
N ALA A 124 8.35 2.32 17.27
CA ALA A 124 9.51 3.05 17.79
C ALA A 124 9.30 4.57 17.77
N ARG A 125 8.68 5.10 16.71
CA ARG A 125 8.42 6.54 16.56
C ARG A 125 7.42 7.05 17.59
N LEU A 126 6.29 6.37 17.74
CA LEU A 126 5.25 6.73 18.70
C LEU A 126 5.76 6.65 20.14
N ALA A 127 6.61 5.67 20.47
CA ALA A 127 7.24 5.61 21.79
C ALA A 127 8.06 6.87 22.08
N ARG A 128 8.89 7.33 21.13
CA ARG A 128 9.67 8.57 21.29
C ARG A 128 8.78 9.80 21.43
N MET A 129 7.73 9.90 20.60
CA MET A 129 6.78 11.00 20.69
C MET A 129 6.05 11.03 22.04
N ALA A 130 5.66 9.86 22.56
CA ALA A 130 4.97 9.73 23.84
C ALA A 130 5.86 10.20 25.00
N VAL A 131 7.14 9.83 25.00
CA VAL A 131 8.12 10.33 25.98
C VAL A 131 8.23 11.85 25.94
N GLY A 132 8.27 12.44 24.74
CA GLY A 132 8.31 13.90 24.57
C GLY A 132 7.03 14.63 25.01
N LYS A 133 5.92 13.93 25.28
CA LYS A 133 4.68 14.50 25.79
C LYS A 133 4.57 14.47 27.31
N ILE A 134 5.51 13.85 28.01
CA ILE A 134 5.52 13.83 29.48
C ILE A 134 5.80 15.25 29.98
N ASN A 135 4.85 15.81 30.73
CA ASN A 135 5.02 17.10 31.39
C ASN A 135 5.78 16.88 32.70
N TRP A 136 7.07 17.21 32.72
CA TRP A 136 7.96 16.96 33.86
C TRP A 136 7.99 18.10 34.88
N ASP A 137 6.88 18.81 35.13
CA ASP A 137 6.76 19.88 36.13
C ASP A 137 8.01 20.80 36.26
N GLY A 138 8.57 21.21 35.12
CA GLY A 138 9.75 22.10 35.05
C GLY A 138 11.13 21.44 34.91
N ILE A 139 11.25 20.11 35.01
CA ILE A 139 12.53 19.39 34.79
C ILE A 139 12.90 19.34 33.29
N GLY A 140 11.92 19.49 32.39
CA GLY A 140 12.12 19.59 30.95
C GLY A 140 12.77 18.35 30.31
N THR A 141 13.27 18.48 29.09
CA THR A 141 14.04 17.46 28.36
C THR A 141 15.49 17.32 28.84
N LYS A 142 15.85 17.91 29.99
CA LYS A 142 17.20 17.79 30.54
C LYS A 142 17.41 16.35 30.99
N LEU A 143 18.24 15.63 30.24
CA LEU A 143 18.86 14.41 30.74
C LEU A 143 19.56 14.80 32.05
N LEU A 144 19.19 14.13 33.15
CA LEU A 144 19.97 14.23 34.38
C LEU A 144 21.41 13.85 34.00
N PRO A 145 22.43 14.60 34.46
CA PRO A 145 23.81 14.19 34.24
C PRO A 145 23.94 12.75 34.74
N ALA A 146 24.51 11.87 33.90
CA ALA A 146 24.86 10.56 34.36
C ALA A 146 25.74 10.76 35.59
N ALA A 147 25.38 10.16 36.73
CA ALA A 147 26.27 10.17 37.88
C ALA A 147 27.59 9.57 37.39
N ASP A 148 28.65 10.37 37.40
CA ASP A 148 29.98 9.91 37.04
C ASP A 148 30.26 8.73 37.96
N GLY A 149 30.30 7.53 37.37
CA GLY A 149 30.58 6.29 38.05
C GLY A 149 32.04 6.28 38.47
N THR A 150 32.35 7.00 39.53
CA THR A 150 33.58 6.90 40.30
C THR A 150 33.25 7.23 41.74
N ASP A 151 32.96 6.19 42.50
CA ASP A 151 33.22 6.16 43.94
C ASP A 151 33.74 4.77 44.28
N GLY A 152 35.02 4.70 44.65
CA GLY A 152 35.63 3.68 45.52
C GLY A 152 35.98 2.34 44.90
#